data_AF-A0A4Y2B9V7-F1
#
_entry.id   AF-A0A4Y2B9V7-F1
#
_cell.length_a   1.000
_cell.length_b   1.000
_cell.length_c   1.000
_cell.angle_alpha   90.00
_cell.angle_beta   90.00
_cell.angle_gamma   90.00
#
_symmetry.space_group_name_H-M   'P 1'
#
loop_
_entity.id
_entity.type
_entity.pdbx_description
1 polymer ?
#
loop_
_entity_poly.entity_id
_entity_poly.type
_entity_poly.pdbx_seq_one_letter_code
_entity_poly.pdbx_strand_id
1 'polypeptide(L)'
;MDDFLKTNSLWLDECISFPDIAIMSIETISHPGSSRRTGRPQKEFESCSAKTKTRRIQHILETSSQEEISMAAEIQLRSEGKRDSAAIVKELCDFSPRRGTTIKNIRKRFSSQRKVVFLLKTKR
;
A
#
# COMPACT_ATOMS: atom_id res chain seq x y z
N MET A 1 -46.87 5.97 -14.55
CA MET A 1 -45.42 5.77 -14.75
C MET A 1 -45.14 5.36 -16.20
N ASP A 2 -46.10 5.56 -17.10
CA ASP A 2 -46.17 4.83 -18.37
C ASP A 2 -46.00 5.74 -19.61
N ASP A 3 -46.05 7.06 -19.43
CA ASP A 3 -45.96 8.02 -20.52
C ASP A 3 -44.58 8.04 -21.17
N PHE A 4 -43.53 7.79 -20.40
CA PHE A 4 -42.17 7.69 -20.93
C PHE A 4 -42.03 6.49 -21.88
N LEU A 5 -42.51 5.31 -21.47
CA LEU A 5 -42.43 4.10 -22.28
C LEU A 5 -43.33 4.19 -23.50
N LYS A 6 -44.51 4.82 -23.37
CA LYS A 6 -45.44 5.02 -24.49
C LYS A 6 -44.90 5.99 -25.55
N THR A 7 -44.14 7.01 -25.13
CA THR A 7 -43.57 8.00 -26.05
C THR A 7 -42.34 7.45 -26.78
N ASN A 8 -41.59 6.54 -26.14
CA ASN A 8 -40.30 6.06 -26.65
C ASN A 8 -40.34 4.59 -27.13
N SER A 9 -41.50 3.94 -27.14
CA SER A 9 -41.62 2.52 -27.50
C SER A 9 -41.09 2.23 -28.91
N LEU A 10 -41.32 3.14 -29.86
CA LEU A 10 -40.84 2.99 -31.24
C LEU A 10 -39.32 2.96 -31.35
N TRP A 11 -38.60 3.73 -30.53
CA TRP A 11 -37.13 3.68 -30.51
C TRP A 11 -36.63 2.38 -29.84
N LEU A 12 -37.37 1.86 -28.86
CA LEU A 12 -36.99 0.61 -28.19
C LEU A 12 -37.18 -0.63 -29.09
N ASP A 13 -38.14 -0.59 -30.02
CA ASP A 13 -38.42 -1.69 -30.96
C ASP A 13 -37.54 -1.65 -32.22
N GLU A 14 -36.81 -0.55 -32.46
CA GLU A 14 -35.95 -0.42 -33.63
C GLU A 14 -34.63 -1.17 -33.42
N CYS A 15 -34.37 -2.16 -34.29
CA CYS A 15 -33.10 -2.90 -34.27
C CYS A 15 -31.95 -1.96 -34.67
N ILE A 16 -31.21 -1.49 -33.68
CA ILE A 16 -30.02 -0.67 -33.90
C ILE A 16 -28.96 -1.55 -34.56
N SER A 17 -28.76 -1.36 -35.87
CA SER A 17 -27.69 -1.97 -36.63
C SER A 17 -26.53 -0.99 -36.74
N PHE A 18 -25.35 -1.40 -36.30
CA PHE A 18 -24.14 -0.61 -36.47
C PHE A 18 -23.41 -1.10 -37.73
N PRO A 19 -22.92 -0.19 -38.59
CA PRO A 19 -22.17 -0.57 -39.77
C PRO A 19 -20.86 -1.27 -39.37
N ASP A 20 -20.56 -2.37 -40.04
CA ASP A 20 -19.43 -3.30 -39.79
C ASP A 20 -18.04 -2.64 -39.90
N ILE A 21 -18.00 -1.41 -40.42
CA ILE A 21 -16.82 -0.54 -40.53
C ILE A 21 -16.17 -0.28 -39.16
N ALA A 22 -16.96 -0.30 -38.08
CA ALA A 22 -16.44 -0.17 -36.72
C ALA A 22 -15.63 -1.39 -36.27
N ILE A 23 -15.91 -2.59 -36.79
CA ILE A 23 -15.22 -3.83 -36.39
C ILE A 23 -13.86 -3.95 -37.08
N MET A 24 -13.78 -3.65 -38.38
CA MET A 24 -12.51 -3.64 -39.14
C MET A 24 -11.53 -2.57 -38.64
N SER A 25 -12.04 -1.46 -38.09
CA SER A 25 -11.22 -0.40 -37.51
C SER A 25 -10.48 -0.86 -36.25
N ILE A 26 -10.94 -1.91 -35.55
CA ILE A 26 -10.32 -2.39 -34.30
C ILE A 26 -9.13 -3.32 -34.60
N GLU A 27 -9.21 -4.16 -35.63
CA GLU A 27 -8.11 -5.08 -35.99
C GLU A 27 -6.86 -4.34 -36.50
N THR A 28 -7.04 -3.15 -37.08
CA THR A 28 -5.96 -2.34 -37.65
C THR A 28 -5.14 -1.60 -36.57
N ILE A 29 -5.61 -1.52 -35.31
CA ILE A 29 -4.88 -0.89 -34.19
C ILE A 29 -4.10 -1.93 -33.37
N SER A 30 -3.79 -3.09 -33.95
CA SER A 30 -2.83 -4.03 -33.39
C SER A 30 -1.40 -3.53 -33.61
N HIS A 31 -1.06 -2.38 -33.03
CA HIS A 31 0.33 -1.96 -32.85
C HIS A 31 0.91 -2.69 -31.64
N PRO A 32 1.96 -3.53 -31.80
CA PRO A 32 2.68 -4.14 -30.68
C PRO A 32 3.67 -3.12 -30.11
N GLY A 33 3.18 -1.99 -29.61
CA GLY A 33 4.04 -0.90 -29.18
C GLY A 33 3.28 0.22 -28.49
N SER A 34 3.39 0.27 -27.17
CA SER A 34 2.89 1.35 -26.33
C SER A 34 1.37 1.49 -26.35
N SER A 35 0.69 0.72 -25.50
CA SER A 35 -0.63 1.06 -25.02
C SER A 35 -0.57 2.47 -24.44
N ARG A 36 -0.94 3.48 -25.24
CA ARG A 36 -1.27 4.80 -24.71
C ARG A 36 -2.43 4.54 -23.76
N ARG A 37 -2.19 4.61 -22.46
CA ARG A 37 -3.23 4.45 -21.44
C ARG A 37 -4.30 5.50 -21.72
N THR A 38 -5.35 5.10 -22.43
CA THR A 38 -6.51 5.95 -22.69
C THR A 38 -7.15 6.26 -21.34
N GLY A 39 -7.16 7.54 -20.96
CA GLY A 39 -7.71 7.98 -19.69
C GLY A 39 -6.99 9.19 -19.11
N ARG A 40 -7.36 9.55 -17.88
CA ARG A 40 -6.76 10.66 -17.15
C ARG A 40 -5.27 10.38 -16.90
N PRO A 41 -4.36 11.34 -17.16
CA PRO A 41 -2.96 11.21 -16.82
C PRO A 41 -2.76 10.82 -15.36
N GLN A 42 -1.89 9.84 -15.10
CA GLN A 42 -1.53 9.49 -13.73
C GLN A 42 -0.66 10.59 -13.13
N LYS A 43 -0.93 10.91 -11.87
CA LYS A 43 -0.11 11.83 -11.10
C LYS A 43 1.20 11.15 -10.65
N GLU A 44 2.24 11.95 -10.47
CA GLU A 44 3.47 11.49 -9.82
C GLU A 44 3.17 10.92 -8.43
N PHE A 45 3.89 9.86 -8.06
CA PHE A 45 3.61 9.10 -6.85
C PHE A 45 3.59 10.01 -5.61
N GLU A 46 4.58 10.89 -5.47
CA GLU A 46 4.80 11.82 -4.36
C GLU A 46 3.59 12.72 -4.12
N SER A 47 2.93 13.09 -5.21
CA SER A 47 1.84 14.06 -5.23
C SER A 47 0.46 13.41 -5.07
N CYS A 48 0.35 12.08 -5.09
CA CYS A 48 -0.89 11.34 -4.85
C CYS A 48 -1.33 11.41 -3.38
N SER A 49 -2.64 11.16 -3.14
CA SER A 49 -3.16 10.94 -1.78
C SER A 49 -2.62 9.64 -1.17
N ALA A 50 -2.63 9.53 0.16
CA ALA A 50 -2.20 8.31 0.85
C ALA A 50 -2.96 7.07 0.37
N LYS A 51 -4.29 7.17 0.19
CA LYS A 51 -5.13 6.07 -0.31
C LYS A 51 -4.74 5.62 -1.72
N THR A 52 -4.31 6.53 -2.57
CA THR A 52 -3.83 6.18 -3.92
C THR A 52 -2.43 5.57 -3.87
N LYS A 53 -1.54 6.10 -3.01
CA LYS A 53 -0.20 5.52 -2.80
C LYS A 53 -0.29 4.08 -2.32
N THR A 54 -1.14 3.79 -1.33
CA THR A 54 -1.32 2.42 -0.80
C THR A 54 -1.82 1.45 -1.87
N ARG A 55 -2.83 1.84 -2.67
CA ARG A 55 -3.30 1.04 -3.81
C ARG A 55 -2.21 0.77 -4.84
N ARG A 56 -1.36 1.77 -5.14
CA ARG A 56 -0.27 1.62 -6.11
C ARG A 56 0.81 0.66 -5.63
N ILE A 57 1.16 0.69 -4.34
CA ILE A 57 2.19 -0.19 -3.78
C ILE A 57 1.67 -1.57 -3.38
N GLN A 58 0.37 -1.85 -3.53
CA GLN A 58 -0.22 -3.10 -3.06
C GLN A 58 0.43 -4.34 -3.70
N HIS A 59 0.73 -4.29 -4.99
CA HIS A 59 1.43 -5.38 -5.68
C HIS A 59 2.82 -5.66 -5.08
N ILE A 60 3.53 -4.64 -4.55
CA ILE A 60 4.82 -4.79 -3.90
C ILE A 60 4.65 -5.55 -2.58
N LEU A 61 3.60 -5.23 -1.82
CA LEU A 61 3.28 -5.90 -0.56
C LEU A 61 2.86 -7.36 -0.76
N GLU A 62 2.28 -7.69 -1.91
CA GLU A 62 1.86 -9.06 -2.25
C GLU A 62 3.00 -9.93 -2.78
N THR A 63 4.01 -9.31 -3.41
CA THR A 63 5.10 -10.03 -4.09
C THR A 63 6.40 -10.09 -3.30
N SER A 64 6.64 -9.14 -2.40
CA SER A 64 7.89 -9.03 -1.65
C SER A 64 7.69 -9.21 -0.16
N SER A 65 8.69 -9.80 0.50
CA SER A 65 8.72 -9.93 1.95
C SER A 65 9.04 -8.60 2.63
N GLN A 66 8.77 -8.52 3.93
CA GLN A 66 9.13 -7.35 4.73
C GLN A 66 10.65 -7.10 4.72
N GLU A 67 11.44 -8.16 4.76
CA GLU A 67 12.90 -8.13 4.76
C GLU A 67 13.45 -7.60 3.42
N GLU A 68 12.84 -7.99 2.31
CA GLU A 68 13.22 -7.48 0.98
C GLU A 68 12.90 -5.98 0.86
N ILE A 69 11.72 -5.57 1.33
CA ILE A 69 11.29 -4.17 1.29
C ILE A 69 12.18 -3.29 2.17
N SER A 70 12.56 -3.76 3.36
CA SER A 70 13.44 -3.01 4.26
C SER A 70 14.86 -2.88 3.70
N MET A 71 15.42 -3.96 3.13
CA MET A 71 16.72 -3.95 2.49
C MET A 71 16.74 -3.02 1.27
N ALA A 72 15.70 -3.06 0.43
CA ALA A 72 15.57 -2.18 -0.72
C ALA A 72 15.53 -0.69 -0.29
N ALA A 73 14.79 -0.37 0.77
CA ALA A 73 14.75 0.97 1.34
C ALA A 73 16.11 1.41 1.87
N GLU A 74 16.85 0.53 2.57
CA GLU A 74 18.20 0.84 3.05
C GLU A 74 19.16 1.16 1.89
N ILE A 75 19.19 0.31 0.86
CA ILE A 75 20.07 0.46 -0.30
C ILE A 75 19.78 1.76 -1.04
N GLN A 76 18.51 2.09 -1.24
CA GLN A 76 18.09 3.33 -1.91
C GLN A 76 18.50 4.57 -1.11
N LEU A 77 18.36 4.55 0.22
CA LEU A 77 18.80 5.67 1.05
C LEU A 77 20.32 5.84 1.02
N ARG A 78 21.08 4.74 0.98
CA ARG A 78 22.55 4.79 0.85
C ARG A 78 22.99 5.35 -0.51
N SER A 79 22.32 4.97 -1.60
CA SER A 79 22.65 5.46 -2.94
C SER A 79 22.37 6.95 -3.09
N GLU A 80 21.36 7.47 -2.38
CA GLU A 80 21.07 8.90 -2.26
C GLU A 80 22.00 9.65 -1.29
N GLY A 81 22.96 8.97 -0.64
CA GLY A 81 23.88 9.56 0.33
C GLY A 81 23.29 9.77 1.73
N LYS A 82 22.05 9.34 1.99
CA LYS A 82 21.33 9.50 3.26
C LYS A 82 21.71 8.39 4.25
N ARG A 83 22.98 8.38 4.68
CA ARG A 83 23.54 7.32 5.54
C ARG A 83 22.82 7.17 6.88
N ASP A 84 22.47 8.29 7.53
CA ASP A 84 21.79 8.26 8.83
C ASP A 84 20.38 7.70 8.71
N SER A 85 19.64 8.07 7.66
CA SER A 85 18.31 7.51 7.39
C SER A 85 18.36 6.01 7.14
N ALA A 86 19.36 5.54 6.36
CA ALA A 86 19.58 4.12 6.13
C ALA A 86 19.88 3.36 7.44
N ALA A 87 20.71 3.94 8.31
CA ALA A 87 21.01 3.36 9.62
C ALA A 87 19.76 3.24 10.52
N ILE A 88 18.89 4.26 10.51
CA ILE A 88 17.62 4.23 11.26
C ILE A 88 16.69 3.13 10.72
N VAL A 89 16.53 3.01 9.39
CA VAL A 89 15.68 1.97 8.80
C VAL A 89 16.18 0.59 9.20
N LYS A 90 17.50 0.35 9.07
CA LYS A 90 18.13 -0.88 9.51
C LYS A 90 17.89 -1.16 10.99
N GLU A 91 18.13 -0.17 11.84
CA GLU A 91 17.92 -0.32 13.29
C GLU A 91 16.46 -0.65 13.61
N LEU A 92 15.49 0.02 12.99
CA LEU A 92 14.07 -0.24 13.24
C LEU A 92 13.61 -1.62 12.75
N CYS A 93 14.17 -2.10 11.65
CA CYS A 93 13.85 -3.42 11.10
C CYS A 93 14.53 -4.56 11.88
N ASP A 94 15.81 -4.40 12.25
CA ASP A 94 16.58 -5.39 13.01
C ASP A 94 16.13 -5.43 14.49
N PHE A 95 15.89 -4.26 15.08
CA PHE A 95 15.39 -4.12 16.44
C PHE A 95 13.86 -4.00 16.41
N SER A 96 13.21 -5.17 16.32
CA SER A 96 11.85 -5.32 16.83
C SER A 96 11.74 -4.64 18.21
N PRO A 97 10.61 -4.01 18.59
CA PRO A 97 10.41 -3.30 19.88
C PRO A 97 10.56 -4.18 21.14
N ARG A 98 11.14 -5.36 21.00
CA ARG A 98 11.67 -6.22 22.04
C ARG A 98 12.61 -5.48 22.98
N ARG A 99 13.42 -4.49 22.57
CA ARG A 99 14.25 -3.75 23.56
C ARG A 99 13.40 -2.96 24.56
N GLY A 100 12.45 -2.15 24.08
CA GLY A 100 11.59 -1.34 24.95
C GLY A 100 10.67 -2.20 25.83
N THR A 101 10.06 -3.24 25.26
CA THR A 101 9.23 -4.20 26.00
C THR A 101 10.05 -5.04 26.98
N THR A 102 11.25 -5.47 26.63
CA THR A 102 12.18 -6.18 27.54
C THR A 102 12.63 -5.29 28.69
N ILE A 103 13.03 -4.04 28.44
CA ILE A 103 13.38 -3.08 29.50
C ILE A 103 12.19 -2.82 30.42
N LYS A 104 10.98 -2.63 29.87
CA LYS A 104 9.73 -2.45 30.63
C LYS A 104 9.42 -3.69 31.49
N ASN A 105 9.57 -4.89 30.94
CA ASN A 105 9.33 -6.16 31.65
C ASN A 105 10.37 -6.42 32.75
N ILE A 106 11.64 -6.13 32.49
CA ILE A 106 12.72 -6.20 33.46
C ILE A 106 12.46 -5.23 34.62
N ARG A 107 12.12 -3.96 34.34
CA ARG A 107 11.77 -2.96 35.36
C ARG A 107 10.58 -3.39 36.22
N LYS A 108 9.52 -3.95 35.60
CA LYS A 108 8.37 -4.52 36.32
C LYS A 108 8.81 -5.63 37.28
N ARG A 109 9.61 -6.60 36.82
CA ARG A 109 10.12 -7.70 37.66
C ARG A 109 10.92 -7.18 38.86
N PHE A 110 11.83 -6.23 38.65
CA PHE A 110 12.61 -5.63 39.73
C PHE A 110 11.74 -4.87 40.74
N SER A 111 10.71 -4.16 40.27
CA SER A 111 9.79 -3.44 41.16
C SER A 111 8.94 -4.38 42.04
N SER A 112 8.54 -5.55 41.50
CA SER A 112 7.81 -6.57 42.25
C SER A 112 8.70 -7.25 43.29
N GLN A 113 9.98 -7.54 42.98
CA GLN A 113 10.90 -8.14 43.94
C GLN A 113 11.29 -7.21 45.08
N ARG A 114 11.44 -5.90 44.83
CA ARG A 114 11.72 -4.92 45.90
C ARG A 114 10.59 -4.87 46.95
N LYS A 115 9.33 -5.00 46.54
CA LYS A 115 8.18 -5.05 47.48
C LYS A 115 8.24 -6.27 48.40
N VAL A 116 8.61 -7.44 47.86
CA VAL A 116 8.73 -8.69 48.64
C VAL A 116 9.86 -8.61 49.66
N VAL A 117 11.03 -8.09 49.26
CA VAL A 117 12.19 -7.93 50.16
C VAL A 117 11.93 -6.90 51.26
N PHE A 118 11.20 -5.81 50.96
CA PHE A 118 10.85 -4.79 51.96
C PHE A 118 9.88 -5.35 53.02
N LEU A 119 8.86 -6.09 52.59
CA LEU A 119 7.87 -6.72 53.49
C LEU A 119 8.48 -7.80 54.41
N LEU A 120 9.50 -8.53 53.94
CA LEU A 120 10.22 -9.51 54.75
C LEU A 120 11.12 -8.87 55.81
N LYS A 121 11.59 -7.64 55.59
CA LYS A 121 12.44 -6.92 56.55
C LYS A 121 11.67 -6.17 57.63
N THR A 122 10.41 -5.83 57.41
CA THR A 122 9.56 -5.08 58.35
C THR A 122 8.74 -5.97 59.30
N LYS A 123 8.90 -7.30 59.23
CA LYS A 123 8.13 -8.27 60.03
C LYS A 123 8.98 -8.97 61.12
N ARG A 124 10.06 -8.34 61.58
CA ARG A 124 10.83 -8.73 62.76
C ARG A 124 10.56 -7.77 63.90
#